data_AF-F5Y632-F1
#
_entry.id   AF-F5Y632-F1
#
_cell.length_a   1.000
_cell.length_b   1.000
_cell.length_c   1.000
_cell.angle_alpha   90.00
_cell.angle_beta   90.00
_cell.angle_gamma   90.00
#
_symmetry.space_group_name_H-M   'P 1'
#
loop_
_entity.id
_entity.type
_entity.pdbx_description
1 polymer ?
#
loop_
_entity_poly.entity_id
_entity_poly.type
_entity_poly.pdbx_seq_one_letter_code
_entity_poly.pdbx_strand_id
1 'polypeptide(L)' 'MDARRALRGALSEAERRAARDQVDSVKRALGERGPVWWTDGAPDFNRKLARNTPYRDWFSQLPE' A
#
# COMPACT_ATOMS: atom_id res chain seq x y z
N MET A 1 -4.36 11.05 -10.21
CA MET A 1 -4.53 10.89 -8.74
C MET A 1 -4.00 12.12 -8.01
N ASP A 2 -4.82 13.17 -7.88
CA ASP A 2 -4.42 14.41 -7.20
C ASP A 2 -4.09 14.21 -5.72
N ALA A 3 -4.75 13.27 -5.06
CA ALA A 3 -4.37 12.85 -3.70
C ALA A 3 -2.90 12.38 -3.61
N ARG A 4 -2.37 11.70 -4.64
CA ARG A 4 -0.95 11.31 -4.67
C ARG A 4 -0.03 12.51 -4.92
N ARG A 5 -0.53 13.57 -5.57
CA ARG A 5 0.23 14.82 -5.77
C ARG A 5 0.38 15.60 -4.46
N ALA A 6 -0.60 15.54 -3.56
CA ALA A 6 -0.54 16.16 -2.23
C ALA A 6 0.58 15.60 -1.32
N LEU A 7 1.13 14.43 -1.65
CA LEU A 7 2.29 13.84 -0.94
C LEU A 7 3.65 14.35 -1.45
N ARG A 8 3.69 15.21 -2.47
CA ARG A 8 4.94 15.76 -3.02
C ARG A 8 5.39 16.98 -2.20
N GLY A 9 6.68 17.05 -1.89
CA GLY A 9 7.30 18.19 -1.19
C GLY A 9 7.69 17.90 0.25
N ALA A 10 8.22 18.92 0.91
CA ALA A 10 8.48 18.90 2.35
C ALA A 10 7.16 19.09 3.09
N LEU A 11 6.78 18.11 3.90
CA LEU A 11 5.57 18.08 4.71
C LEU A 11 5.99 17.76 6.14
N SER A 12 5.35 18.37 7.12
CA SER A 12 5.39 17.88 8.50
C SER A 12 4.84 16.45 8.56
N GLU A 13 5.15 15.72 9.64
CA GLU A 13 4.63 14.36 9.80
C GLU A 13 3.10 14.34 9.88
N ALA A 14 2.50 15.36 10.50
CA ALA A 14 1.05 15.52 10.58
C ALA A 14 0.41 15.68 9.19
N GLU A 15 0.96 16.58 8.35
CA GLU A 15 0.48 16.79 6.98
C GLU A 15 0.68 15.55 6.11
N ARG A 16 1.83 14.89 6.26
CA ARG A 16 2.13 13.64 5.56
C ARG A 16 1.15 12.53 5.94
N ARG A 17 0.77 12.43 7.21
CA ARG A 17 -0.25 11.48 7.68
C ARG A 17 -1.61 11.79 7.08
N ALA A 18 -2.05 13.04 7.14
CA ALA A 18 -3.33 13.47 6.55
C ALA A 18 -3.40 13.18 5.04
N ALA A 19 -2.32 13.47 4.30
CA ALA A 19 -2.24 13.18 2.87
C ALA A 19 -2.27 11.66 2.57
N ARG A 20 -1.64 10.83 3.42
CA ARG A 20 -1.72 9.35 3.30
C ARG A 20 -3.15 8.85 3.53
N ASP A 21 -3.85 9.41 4.51
CA ASP A 21 -5.25 9.05 4.81
C ASP A 21 -6.18 9.43 3.64
N GLN A 22 -5.98 10.60 3.03
CA GLN A 22 -6.73 11.02 1.85
C GLN A 22 -6.50 10.10 0.65
N VAL A 23 -5.23 9.72 0.38
CA VAL A 23 -4.91 8.75 -0.68
C VAL A 23 -5.60 7.41 -0.41
N ASP A 24 -5.58 6.94 0.82
CA ASP A 24 -6.16 5.67 1.21
C ASP A 24 -7.70 5.65 1.02
N SER A 25 -8.37 6.75 1.36
CA SER A 25 -9.80 6.94 1.10
C SER A 25 -10.13 6.88 -0.40
N VAL A 26 -9.41 7.65 -1.23
CA VAL A 26 -9.60 7.66 -2.69
C VAL A 26 -9.34 6.29 -3.31
N LYS A 27 -8.30 5.57 -2.85
CA LYS A 27 -8.01 4.21 -3.32
C LYS A 27 -9.13 3.22 -3.03
N ARG A 28 -9.77 3.31 -1.86
CA ARG A 28 -10.94 2.48 -1.55
C ARG A 28 -12.13 2.84 -2.42
N ALA A 29 -12.42 4.13 -2.57
CA ALA A 29 -13.53 4.60 -3.41
C ALA A 29 -13.40 4.16 -4.87
N LEU A 30 -12.17 4.06 -5.39
CA LEU A 30 -11.89 3.60 -6.74
C LEU A 30 -11.77 2.07 -6.87
N GLY A 31 -11.93 1.31 -5.78
CA GLY A 31 -11.77 -0.15 -5.79
C GLY A 31 -10.32 -0.62 -5.91
N GLU A 32 -9.33 0.28 -5.91
CA GLU A 32 -7.89 -0.10 -5.86
C GLU A 32 -7.54 -0.79 -4.53
N ARG A 33 -8.36 -0.60 -3.50
CA ARG A 33 -8.24 -1.23 -2.18
C ARG A 33 -9.59 -1.70 -1.71
N GLY A 34 -9.63 -2.92 -1.19
CA GLY A 34 -10.84 -3.55 -0.70
C GLY A 34 -10.56 -5.00 -0.36
N PRO A 35 -11.61 -5.79 -0.09
CA PRO A 35 -11.49 -7.23 0.05
C PRO A 35 -10.76 -7.84 -1.15
N VAL A 36 -10.02 -8.90 -0.87
CA VAL A 36 -9.34 -9.69 -1.88
C VAL A 36 -10.36 -10.38 -2.79
N TRP A 37 -9.99 -10.59 -4.05
CA TRP A 37 -10.88 -11.20 -5.05
C TRP A 37 -10.92 -12.73 -4.97
N TRP A 38 -10.02 -13.35 -4.19
CA TRP A 38 -9.97 -14.80 -3.97
C TRP A 38 -10.77 -15.23 -2.74
N THR A 39 -11.20 -16.50 -2.73
CA THR A 39 -12.08 -17.07 -1.69
C THR A 39 -11.47 -18.30 -0.99
N ASP A 40 -10.22 -18.64 -1.30
CA ASP A 40 -9.51 -19.82 -0.77
C ASP A 40 -8.99 -19.64 0.68
N GLY A 41 -9.26 -18.50 1.32
CA GLY A 41 -8.81 -18.18 2.67
C GLY A 41 -7.35 -17.73 2.75
N ALA A 42 -6.64 -17.57 1.63
CA ALA A 42 -5.29 -17.05 1.65
C ALA A 42 -5.27 -15.61 2.26
N PRO A 43 -4.26 -15.28 3.09
CA PRO A 43 -4.19 -13.98 3.74
C PRO A 43 -3.85 -12.85 2.76
N ASP A 44 -4.41 -11.65 3.00
CA ASP A 44 -3.98 -10.43 2.29
C ASP A 44 -2.60 -9.97 2.78
N PHE A 45 -1.66 -9.89 1.85
CA PHE A 45 -0.30 -9.39 2.08
C PHE A 45 -0.10 -7.93 1.63
N ASN A 46 -1.15 -7.24 1.18
CA ASN A 46 -1.09 -5.83 0.83
C ASN A 46 -0.57 -4.98 2.00
N ARG A 47 0.25 -3.97 1.69
CA ARG A 47 0.94 -3.10 2.65
C ARG A 47 1.91 -3.82 3.62
N LYS A 48 2.30 -5.06 3.35
CA LYS A 48 3.41 -5.74 4.03
C LYS A 48 4.64 -5.73 3.12
N LEU A 49 5.82 -5.55 3.72
CA LEU A 49 7.07 -5.70 2.98
C LEU A 49 7.25 -7.17 2.60
N ALA A 50 7.73 -7.46 1.38
CA ALA A 50 7.93 -8.84 0.91
C ALA A 50 8.78 -9.69 1.87
N ARG A 51 9.82 -9.08 2.48
CA ARG A 51 10.62 -9.74 3.52
C ARG A 51 9.84 -10.19 4.75
N ASN A 52 8.65 -9.66 5.00
CA ASN A 52 7.80 -9.97 6.15
C ASN A 52 6.60 -10.87 5.76
N THR A 53 6.65 -11.48 4.59
CA THR A 53 5.60 -12.38 4.06
C THR A 53 6.24 -13.70 3.62
N PRO A 54 5.45 -14.71 3.22
CA PRO A 54 5.98 -15.94 2.62
C PRO A 54 6.79 -15.71 1.33
N TYR A 55 6.70 -14.53 0.72
CA TYR A 55 7.50 -14.16 -0.45
C TYR A 55 8.94 -13.78 -0.13
N ARG A 56 9.36 -13.84 1.14
CA ARG A 56 10.71 -13.48 1.60
C ARG A 56 11.81 -14.20 0.81
N ASP A 57 11.70 -15.51 0.67
CA ASP A 57 12.78 -16.33 0.11
C ASP A 57 12.93 -16.07 -1.39
N TRP A 58 11.80 -15.92 -2.10
CA TRP A 58 11.79 -15.49 -3.49
C TRP A 58 12.38 -14.08 -3.65
N PHE A 59 11.93 -13.12 -2.85
CA PHE A 59 12.37 -11.72 -2.93
C PHE A 59 13.88 -11.58 -2.71
N SER A 60 14.45 -12.40 -1.82
CA SER A 60 15.89 -12.39 -1.51
C SER A 60 16.78 -12.92 -2.63
N GLN A 61 16.20 -13.57 -3.64
CA GLN A 61 16.92 -14.12 -4.80
C GLN A 61 16.87 -13.18 -6.02
N LEU A 62 16.14 -12.06 -5.94
CA LEU A 62 16.08 -11.10 -7.03
C LEU A 62 17.42 -10.35 -7.15
N PRO A 63 17.91 -10.09 -8.36
CA PRO A 63 19.09 -9.24 -8.57
C PRO A 63 18.82 -7.81 -8.09
N GLU A 64 19.89 -7.13 -7.68
CA GLU A 64 19.87 -5.73 -7.24
C GLU A 64 19.62 -4.75 -8.39
#